data_AF-X1JZ27-F1
#
_entry.id   AF-X1JZ27-F1
#
_cell.length_a   1.000
_cell.length_b   1.000
_cell.length_c   1.000
_cell.angle_alpha   90.00
_cell.angle_beta   90.00
_cell.angle_gamma   90.00
#
_symmetry.space_group_name_H-M   'P 1'
#
loop_
_entity.id
_entity.type
_entity.pdbx_description
1 polymer ?
#
loop_
_entity_poly.entity_id
_entity_poly.type
_entity_poly.pdbx_seq_one_letter_code
_entity_poly.pdbx_strand_id
1 'polypeptide(L)' 'MESITGTIEKIVYRNEENGYVIAKISLDKNEEKLTTIVGNMASVNIGETCELKGEWVNNPKYG' A
#
# COMPACT_ATOMS: atom_id res chain seq x y z
N MET A 1 14.76 3.20 -8.33
CA MET A 1 13.70 3.13 -7.30
C MET A 1 12.41 3.56 -7.96
N GLU A 2 11.48 2.64 -8.17
CA GLU A 2 10.16 2.99 -8.70
C GLU A 2 9.35 3.67 -7.60
N SER A 3 8.59 4.69 -7.99
CA SER A 3 7.70 5.43 -7.11
C SER A 3 6.30 5.32 -7.66
N ILE A 4 5.35 4.91 -6.83
CA ILE A 4 3.95 4.81 -7.17
C ILE A 4 3.18 5.75 -6.26
N THR A 5 2.23 6.48 -6.84
CA THR A 5 1.36 7.38 -6.06
C THR A 5 -0.03 6.80 -6.11
N GLY A 6 -0.65 6.68 -4.94
CA GLY A 6 -1.99 6.11 -4.85
C GLY A 6 -2.71 6.56 -3.60
N THR A 7 -4.01 6.34 -3.59
CA THR A 7 -4.87 6.60 -2.43
C THR A 7 -5.12 5.31 -1.68
N ILE A 8 -5.06 5.39 -0.36
CA ILE A 8 -5.24 4.23 0.51
C ILE A 8 -6.72 3.93 0.66
N GLU A 9 -7.14 2.83 0.07
CA GLU A 9 -8.54 2.40 0.11
C GLU A 9 -8.84 1.60 1.37
N LYS A 10 -7.88 0.80 1.83
CA LYS A 10 -8.10 -0.06 3.00
C LYS A 10 -6.82 -0.47 3.68
N ILE A 11 -6.78 -0.36 5.00
CA ILE A 11 -5.69 -0.95 5.80
C ILE A 11 -6.15 -2.36 6.21
N VAL A 12 -5.41 -3.38 5.76
CA VAL A 12 -5.69 -4.79 6.05
C VAL A 12 -5.13 -5.17 7.41
N TYR A 13 -3.91 -4.70 7.69
CA TYR A 13 -3.22 -4.99 8.93
C TYR A 13 -2.24 -3.86 9.26
N ARG A 14 -2.11 -3.54 10.53
CA ARG A 14 -1.06 -2.65 11.04
C ARG A 14 -0.51 -3.22 12.34
N ASN A 15 0.80 -3.12 12.51
CA ASN A 15 1.51 -3.46 13.73
C ASN A 15 2.11 -2.18 14.31
N GLU A 16 1.57 -1.72 15.44
CA GLU A 16 2.00 -0.50 16.12
C GLU A 16 3.35 -0.67 16.85
N GLU A 17 3.81 -1.90 17.09
CA GLU A 17 5.06 -2.17 17.79
C GLU A 17 6.28 -1.98 16.87
N ASN A 18 6.17 -2.43 15.62
CA ASN A 18 7.26 -2.35 14.64
C ASN A 18 6.95 -1.39 13.48
N GLY A 19 5.78 -0.76 13.43
CA GLY A 19 5.36 0.12 12.32
C GLY A 19 4.99 -0.63 11.03
N TYR A 20 4.82 -1.95 11.06
CA TYR A 20 4.55 -2.75 9.86
C TYR A 20 3.09 -2.62 9.41
N VAL A 21 2.84 -2.24 8.16
CA VAL A 21 1.50 -2.04 7.62
C VAL A 21 1.33 -2.82 6.31
N ILE A 22 0.16 -3.46 6.20
CA ILE A 22 -0.38 -4.03 4.98
C ILE A 22 -1.62 -3.24 4.63
N ALA A 23 -1.60 -2.57 3.47
CA ALA A 23 -2.74 -1.80 2.99
C ALA A 23 -3.00 -2.07 1.52
N LYS A 24 -4.23 -1.82 1.09
CA LYS A 24 -4.65 -1.79 -0.30
C LYS A 24 -4.77 -0.34 -0.73
N ILE A 25 -4.13 -0.03 -1.85
CA ILE A 25 -4.10 1.30 -2.43
C ILE A 25 -4.61 1.24 -3.87
N SER A 26 -5.29 2.30 -4.30
CA SER A 26 -5.58 2.52 -5.71
C SER A 26 -4.52 3.42 -6.31
N LEU A 27 -3.75 2.90 -7.28
CA LEU A 27 -2.68 3.66 -7.97
C LEU A 27 -3.21 4.57 -9.07
N ASP A 28 -4.37 4.23 -9.62
CA ASP A 28 -5.05 5.02 -10.64
C ASP A 28 -6.32 5.63 -10.05
N LYS A 29 -6.90 6.59 -10.78
CA LYS A 29 -8.28 7.05 -10.56
C LYS A 29 -9.33 5.94 -10.78
N ASN A 30 -8.90 4.75 -11.21
CA ASN A 30 -9.74 3.57 -11.31
C ASN A 30 -9.67 2.77 -10.01
N GLU A 31 -10.69 2.90 -9.18
CA GLU A 31 -10.91 2.17 -7.92
C GLU A 31 -10.89 0.64 -8.10
N GLU A 32 -11.04 0.14 -9.35
CA GLU A 32 -11.05 -1.29 -9.66
C GLU A 32 -9.67 -1.96 -9.49
N LYS A 33 -8.56 -1.20 -9.54
CA LYS A 33 -7.20 -1.75 -9.42
C LYS A 33 -6.59 -1.46 -8.05
N LEU A 34 -7.02 -2.24 -7.06
CA LEU A 34 -6.43 -2.26 -5.73
C LEU A 34 -5.09 -3.01 -5.73
N THR A 35 -4.00 -2.29 -5.52
CA THR A 35 -2.66 -2.84 -5.30
C THR A 35 -2.45 -3.08 -3.81
N THR A 36 -1.93 -4.25 -3.45
CA THR A 36 -1.54 -4.51 -2.05
C THR A 36 -0.12 -4.04 -1.84
N ILE A 37 0.08 -3.21 -0.83
CA ILE A 37 1.39 -2.77 -0.39
C ILE A 37 1.71 -3.36 0.97
N VAL A 38 3.00 -3.58 1.19
CA VAL A 38 3.56 -4.01 2.48
C VAL A 38 4.76 -3.14 2.75
N GLY A 39 4.88 -2.65 3.98
CA GLY A 39 5.98 -1.77 4.33
C GLY A 39 5.93 -1.34 5.78
N ASN A 40 6.90 -0.51 6.15
CA ASN A 40 6.92 0.10 7.46
C ASN A 40 6.48 1.57 7.34
N MET A 41 5.38 1.93 7.99
CA MET A 41 4.78 3.27 7.91
C MET A 41 4.46 3.77 9.32
N ALA A 42 4.92 4.98 9.64
CA ALA A 42 4.73 5.57 10.96
C ALA A 42 3.25 5.83 11.27
N SER A 43 2.48 6.32 10.30
CA SER A 43 1.04 6.51 10.38
C SER A 43 0.50 6.63 8.98
N VAL A 44 -0.65 6.01 8.74
CA VAL A 44 -1.24 5.87 7.42
C VAL A 44 -2.75 5.80 7.57
N ASN A 45 -3.46 6.61 6.79
CA ASN A 45 -4.91 6.78 6.91
C ASN A 45 -5.63 6.37 5.62
N ILE A 46 -6.84 5.83 5.78
CA ILE A 46 -7.72 5.53 4.65
C ILE A 46 -8.18 6.86 4.02
N GLY A 47 -8.12 6.96 2.70
CA GLY A 47 -8.40 8.18 1.93
C GLY A 47 -7.20 9.12 1.78
N GLU A 48 -6.06 8.81 2.39
CA GLU A 48 -4.84 9.59 2.22
C GLU A 48 -4.15 9.21 0.90
N THR A 49 -3.72 10.22 0.14
CA THR A 49 -2.88 10.00 -1.04
C THR A 49 -1.42 10.00 -0.61
N CYS A 50 -0.75 8.86 -0.79
CA CYS A 50 0.64 8.68 -0.41
C CYS A 50 1.50 8.35 -1.64
N GLU A 51 2.71 8.92 -1.69
CA GLU A 51 3.74 8.50 -2.65
C GLU A 51 4.62 7.43 -1.98
N LEU A 52 4.67 6.26 -2.60
CA LEU A 52 5.36 5.09 -2.09
C LEU A 52 6.52 4.77 -3.00
N LYS A 53 7.67 4.46 -2.40
CA LYS A 53 8.89 4.12 -3.12
C LYS A 53 9.30 2.73 -2.72
N GLY A 54 9.48 1.87 -3.71
CA GLY A 54 9.76 0.47 -3.44
C GLY A 54 10.00 -0.31 -4.71
N GLU A 55 9.89 -1.62 -4.57
CA GLU A 55 10.05 -2.56 -5.67
C GLU A 55 8.73 -3.31 -5.84
N TRP A 56 8.29 -3.43 -7.10
CA TRP A 56 7.13 -4.26 -7.42
C TRP A 56 7.50 -5.73 -7.27
N VAL A 57 7.01 -6.33 -6.20
CA VAL A 57 7.18 -7.77 -5.95
C VAL A 57 5.88 -8.45 -6.35
N ASN A 58 5.87 -9.09 -7.51
CA ASN A 58 4.78 -9.98 -7.89
C ASN A 58 5.05 -11.35 -7.26
N ASN A 59 4.35 -11.69 -6.19
CA ASN A 59 4.54 -12.96 -5.50
C ASN A 59 3.64 -14.03 -6.15
N PRO A 60 4.18 -14.97 -6.96
CA PRO A 60 3.37 -15.92 -7.73
C PRO A 60 2.58 -16.92 -6.88
N LYS A 61 2.77 -16.91 -5.56
CA LYS A 61 2.11 -17.80 -4.59
C LYS A 61 0.72 -17.31 -4.15
N TYR A 62 0.39 -16.04 -4.38
CA TYR A 62 -0.87 -15.41 -3.97
C TYR A 62 -1.58 -14.70 -5.14
N GLY A 63 -1.32 -15.16 -6.37
CA GLY A 63 -1.80 -14.58 -7.63
C GLY A 63 -3.20 -13.99 -7.57
#